data_AF-A0A812AW35-F1
#
_entry.id   AF-A0A812AW35-F1
#
_cell.length_a   1.000
_cell.length_b   1.000
_cell.length_c   1.000
_cell.angle_alpha   90.00
_cell.angle_beta   90.00
_cell.angle_gamma   90.00
#
_symmetry.space_group_name_H-M   'P 1'
#
loop_
_entity.id
_entity.type
_entity.pdbx_description
1 polymer ?
#
loop_
_entity_poly.entity_id
_entity_poly.type
_entity_poly.pdbx_seq_one_letter_code
_entity_poly.pdbx_strand_id
1 'polypeptide(L)'
;MLHETNSYIRSLKFALQNNSLPSFSDVIDADRRPHGEHERRFNALVCNEIAAVIHGEEHNSRDIVIKYRGGGLRRISETHCSYDCLQYPLLFPYGSDGYHFKIPICQASSDSMSTSKTVSCRAYYAYMFMVREGEFNHLHRCRQLFLKFAVDMAAKMESERLGFIKLNQSKLRTDSSIHLRDGLRSDGDRRNLGKPCILPSSYTGGPRYMHERTQDAMTYVRHCGRPDLFITFTCNPKWVDITRELFPGQQYSHRPDLIARVFRLQLLKLMDLILKGQVFERAKCHMYTVEWQKRGLPHAHILLWLNNKVDANKIDDFIFAEIPDPALELCSTKSLKKI
;
A
#
# COMPACT_ATOMS: atom_id res chain seq x y z
N MET A 1 -25.49 -21.26 -0.34
CA MET A 1 -25.08 -19.94 -0.89
C MET A 1 -23.91 -20.04 -1.89
N LEU A 2 -22.62 -20.16 -1.50
CA LEU A 2 -21.52 -20.09 -2.48
C LEU A 2 -21.58 -21.14 -3.61
N HIS A 3 -21.98 -22.37 -3.28
CA HIS A 3 -22.22 -23.43 -4.28
C HIS A 3 -23.37 -23.10 -5.25
N GLU A 4 -24.29 -22.22 -4.86
CA GLU A 4 -25.42 -21.78 -5.67
C GLU A 4 -25.15 -20.48 -6.40
N THR A 5 -24.09 -19.73 -6.12
CA THR A 5 -23.89 -18.39 -6.72
C THR A 5 -22.57 -18.26 -7.47
N ASN A 6 -21.52 -18.95 -7.03
CA ASN A 6 -20.19 -18.83 -7.62
C ASN A 6 -19.96 -19.92 -8.67
N SER A 7 -19.79 -19.51 -9.94
CA SER A 7 -19.58 -20.41 -11.08
C SER A 7 -18.28 -21.22 -10.98
N TYR A 8 -17.21 -20.65 -10.43
CA TYR A 8 -15.95 -21.35 -10.20
C TYR A 8 -16.12 -22.45 -9.15
N ILE A 9 -16.83 -22.17 -8.05
CA ILE A 9 -17.11 -23.16 -7.00
C ILE A 9 -18.01 -24.29 -7.52
N ARG A 10 -19.01 -23.99 -8.34
CA ARG A 10 -19.81 -25.02 -9.02
C ARG A 10 -18.96 -25.91 -9.91
N SER A 11 -18.07 -25.31 -10.70
CA SER A 11 -17.18 -26.03 -11.61
C SER A 11 -16.20 -26.93 -10.83
N LEU A 12 -15.65 -26.43 -9.73
CA LEU A 12 -14.79 -27.21 -8.83
C LEU A 12 -15.56 -28.37 -8.19
N LYS A 13 -16.76 -28.13 -7.67
CA LYS A 13 -17.59 -29.17 -7.05
C LYS A 13 -18.00 -30.24 -8.06
N PHE A 14 -18.43 -29.84 -9.26
CA PHE A 14 -18.72 -30.77 -10.36
C PHE A 14 -17.49 -31.59 -10.73
N ALA A 15 -16.30 -30.97 -10.74
CA ALA A 15 -15.05 -31.67 -10.99
C ALA A 15 -14.74 -32.72 -9.92
N LEU A 16 -14.97 -32.40 -8.63
CA LEU A 16 -14.79 -33.32 -7.50
C LEU A 16 -15.79 -34.47 -7.54
N GLN A 17 -17.06 -34.20 -7.85
CA GLN A 17 -18.15 -35.19 -7.81
C GLN A 17 -18.14 -36.18 -8.98
N ASN A 18 -17.67 -35.76 -10.16
CA ASN A 18 -17.69 -36.57 -11.38
C ASN A 18 -16.37 -37.30 -11.68
N ASN A 19 -15.47 -37.42 -10.71
CA ASN A 19 -14.19 -38.11 -10.92
C ASN A 19 -14.26 -39.59 -10.52
N SER A 20 -14.43 -40.44 -11.53
CA SER A 20 -13.77 -41.74 -11.66
C SER A 20 -12.39 -41.53 -12.32
N LEU A 21 -11.46 -40.86 -11.62
CA LEU A 21 -10.08 -40.61 -12.08
C LEU A 21 -9.06 -41.28 -11.14
N PRO A 22 -7.87 -41.65 -11.62
CA PRO A 22 -6.83 -42.24 -10.78
C PRO A 22 -6.48 -41.27 -9.65
N SER A 23 -6.39 -41.81 -8.42
CA SER A 23 -6.07 -41.15 -7.14
C SER A 23 -5.42 -39.77 -7.24
N PHE A 24 -6.20 -38.73 -7.48
CA PHE A 24 -5.79 -37.36 -7.21
C PHE A 24 -6.43 -36.98 -5.88
N SER A 25 -5.60 -36.91 -4.84
CA SER A 25 -5.96 -36.30 -3.58
C SER A 25 -5.76 -34.79 -3.71
N ASP A 26 -6.85 -34.03 -3.83
CA ASP A 26 -6.80 -32.60 -3.54
C ASP A 26 -6.61 -32.45 -2.03
N VAL A 27 -5.35 -32.35 -1.62
CA VAL A 27 -4.96 -32.15 -0.22
C VAL A 27 -4.90 -30.64 0.03
N ILE A 28 -6.04 -30.03 0.35
CA ILE A 28 -6.06 -28.77 1.09
C ILE A 28 -5.88 -29.14 2.55
N ASP A 29 -4.65 -29.47 2.92
CA ASP A 29 -4.28 -29.70 4.30
C ASP A 29 -3.76 -28.38 4.86
N ALA A 30 -4.61 -27.72 5.64
CA ALA A 30 -4.29 -26.45 6.28
C ALA A 30 -3.05 -26.56 7.19
N ASP A 31 -2.69 -27.77 7.60
CA ASP A 31 -1.56 -28.09 8.48
C ASP A 31 -0.34 -28.65 7.72
N ARG A 32 -0.45 -28.91 6.41
CA ARG A 32 0.65 -29.45 5.60
C ARG A 32 1.75 -28.42 5.42
N ARG A 33 2.89 -28.70 6.04
CA ARG A 33 4.12 -27.93 5.90
C ARG A 33 4.88 -28.39 4.64
N PRO A 34 5.30 -27.50 3.73
CA PRO A 34 6.14 -27.88 2.59
C PRO A 34 7.44 -28.53 3.07
N HIS A 35 7.86 -29.60 2.40
CA HIS A 35 9.05 -30.36 2.78
C HIS A 35 10.30 -29.49 2.70
N GLY A 36 11.07 -29.41 3.79
CA GLY A 36 12.30 -28.61 3.86
C GLY A 36 12.13 -27.18 4.38
N GLU A 37 10.91 -26.76 4.73
CA GLU A 37 10.67 -25.45 5.33
C GLU A 37 10.64 -25.49 6.87
N HIS A 38 11.10 -24.40 7.51
CA HIS A 38 11.20 -24.31 8.96
C HIS A 38 9.83 -24.41 9.65
N GLU A 39 9.75 -25.22 10.71
CA GLU A 39 8.53 -25.52 11.48
C GLU A 39 7.71 -24.29 11.95
N ARG A 40 8.37 -23.16 12.20
CA ARG A 40 7.76 -21.90 12.67
C ARG A 40 7.25 -20.98 11.55
N ARG A 41 7.37 -21.37 10.28
CA ARG A 41 6.98 -20.53 9.13
C ARG A 41 5.45 -20.42 8.96
N PHE A 42 4.70 -21.37 9.52
CA PHE A 42 3.23 -21.44 9.46
C PHE A 42 2.57 -21.37 10.85
N ASN A 43 3.18 -20.63 11.78
CA ASN A 43 2.55 -20.39 13.08
C ASN A 43 1.21 -19.68 12.91
N ALA A 44 0.24 -19.99 13.79
CA ALA A 44 -0.99 -19.23 13.88
C ALA A 44 -0.66 -17.73 14.06
N LEU A 45 -1.42 -16.88 13.36
CA LEU A 45 -1.22 -15.43 13.40
C LEU A 45 -1.42 -14.93 14.85
N VAL A 46 -0.33 -14.48 15.48
CA VAL A 46 -0.36 -13.84 16.82
C VAL A 46 -0.60 -12.34 16.71
N CYS A 47 -0.53 -11.78 15.51
CA CYS A 47 -0.61 -10.34 15.24
C CYS A 47 -1.87 -10.01 14.40
N ASN A 48 -2.47 -8.86 14.70
CA ASN A 48 -3.62 -8.32 13.95
C ASN A 48 -3.22 -7.62 12.64
N GLU A 49 -1.92 -7.44 12.40
CA GLU A 49 -1.40 -6.79 11.20
C GLU A 49 -1.00 -7.83 10.14
N ILE A 50 -1.24 -7.49 8.87
CA ILE A 50 -0.84 -8.32 7.74
C ILE A 50 0.19 -7.55 6.94
N ALA A 51 1.32 -8.20 6.67
CA ALA A 51 2.38 -7.69 5.84
C ALA A 51 2.82 -8.77 4.85
N ALA A 52 3.20 -8.36 3.65
CA ALA A 52 3.90 -9.23 2.71
C ALA A 52 5.39 -8.90 2.73
N VAL A 53 6.23 -9.92 2.83
CA VAL A 53 7.67 -9.81 2.62
C VAL A 53 7.97 -10.41 1.26
N ILE A 54 8.35 -9.55 0.33
CA ILE A 54 8.79 -9.95 -1.01
C ILE A 54 10.32 -9.83 -1.01
N HIS A 55 11.01 -10.96 -1.08
CA HIS A 55 12.47 -11.06 -0.94
C HIS A 55 13.10 -11.68 -2.19
N GLY A 56 14.25 -11.15 -2.64
CA GLY A 56 15.01 -11.63 -3.79
C GLY A 56 14.93 -10.73 -5.03
N GLU A 57 15.88 -10.89 -5.97
CA GLU A 57 15.89 -10.19 -7.27
C GLU A 57 15.08 -10.90 -8.36
N GLU A 58 14.85 -12.21 -8.18
CA GLU A 58 14.00 -13.05 -9.02
C GLU A 58 12.75 -13.46 -8.24
N HIS A 59 11.61 -12.88 -8.59
CA HIS A 59 10.33 -13.34 -8.08
C HIS A 59 9.71 -14.33 -9.06
N ASN A 60 9.34 -15.50 -8.57
CA ASN A 60 8.42 -16.36 -9.31
C ASN A 60 7.14 -15.59 -9.60
N SER A 61 6.57 -15.78 -10.80
CA SER A 61 5.27 -15.22 -11.15
C SER A 61 4.25 -15.62 -10.09
N ARG A 62 3.48 -14.67 -9.54
CA ARG A 62 2.29 -15.04 -8.76
C ARG A 62 1.25 -15.52 -9.75
N ASP A 63 1.07 -16.82 -9.81
CA ASP A 63 0.11 -17.47 -10.68
C ASP A 63 -0.68 -18.54 -9.94
N ILE A 64 -1.89 -18.77 -10.44
CA ILE A 64 -2.71 -19.91 -10.06
C ILE A 64 -2.50 -20.95 -11.17
N VAL A 65 -1.92 -22.09 -10.81
CA VAL A 65 -1.69 -23.19 -11.76
C VAL A 65 -2.88 -24.15 -11.70
N ILE A 66 -3.62 -24.25 -12.79
CA ILE A 66 -4.73 -25.20 -12.95
C ILE A 66 -4.25 -26.36 -13.82
N LYS A 67 -4.53 -27.60 -13.39
CA LYS A 67 -4.29 -28.80 -14.18
C LYS A 67 -5.60 -29.26 -14.83
N TYR A 68 -5.61 -29.37 -16.15
CA TYR A 68 -6.73 -29.95 -16.90
C TYR A 68 -6.76 -31.47 -16.76
N ARG A 69 -7.95 -32.07 -16.92
CA ARG A 69 -8.17 -33.53 -16.91
C ARG A 69 -7.28 -34.29 -17.90
N GLY A 70 -6.90 -33.66 -19.02
CA GLY A 70 -5.98 -34.22 -20.02
C GLY A 70 -4.48 -34.05 -19.71
N GLY A 71 -4.11 -33.65 -18.49
CA GLY A 71 -2.71 -33.51 -18.06
C GLY A 71 -2.05 -32.16 -18.37
N GLY A 72 -2.69 -31.29 -19.16
CA GLY A 72 -2.17 -29.96 -19.47
C GLY A 72 -2.23 -29.00 -18.27
N LEU A 73 -1.14 -28.29 -18.00
CA LEU A 73 -1.09 -27.22 -17.01
C LEU A 73 -1.41 -25.88 -17.67
N ARG A 74 -2.29 -25.09 -17.05
CA ARG A 74 -2.56 -23.70 -17.42
C ARG A 74 -2.27 -22.79 -16.24
N ARG A 75 -1.45 -21.79 -16.49
CA ARG A 75 -1.13 -20.74 -15.51
C ARG A 75 -2.09 -19.58 -15.71
N ILE A 76 -2.70 -19.15 -14.62
CA ILE A 76 -3.51 -17.93 -14.52
C ILE A 76 -2.63 -16.90 -13.82
N SER A 77 -2.16 -15.91 -14.58
CA SER A 77 -1.35 -14.83 -14.02
C SER A 77 -2.17 -13.96 -13.06
N GLU A 78 -1.49 -13.27 -12.15
CA GLU A 78 -2.07 -12.25 -11.27
C GLU A 78 -2.91 -11.19 -11.99
N THR A 79 -2.67 -10.95 -13.28
CA THR A 79 -3.37 -9.96 -14.12
C THR A 79 -4.55 -10.53 -14.91
N HIS A 80 -4.86 -11.82 -14.75
CA HIS A 80 -6.02 -12.45 -15.35
C HIS A 80 -7.30 -12.09 -14.59
N CYS A 81 -8.42 -11.88 -15.29
CA CYS A 81 -9.68 -11.44 -14.68
C CYS A 81 -10.18 -12.41 -13.59
N SER A 82 -9.97 -13.71 -13.75
CA SER A 82 -10.38 -14.71 -12.76
C SER A 82 -9.46 -14.82 -11.53
N TYR A 83 -8.28 -14.17 -11.52
CA TYR A 83 -7.28 -14.37 -10.48
C TYR A 83 -7.82 -14.01 -9.09
N ASP A 84 -8.37 -12.81 -8.92
CA ASP A 84 -8.82 -12.30 -7.63
C ASP A 84 -9.90 -13.21 -7.01
N CYS A 85 -10.87 -13.67 -7.82
CA CYS A 85 -11.93 -14.56 -7.37
C CYS A 85 -11.41 -15.97 -7.05
N LEU A 86 -10.47 -16.50 -7.83
CA LEU A 86 -9.91 -17.83 -7.56
C LEU A 86 -9.03 -17.82 -6.30
N GLN A 87 -8.31 -16.73 -6.05
CA GLN A 87 -7.46 -16.56 -4.87
C GLN A 87 -8.27 -16.23 -3.61
N TYR A 88 -9.37 -15.47 -3.74
CA TYR A 88 -10.22 -15.05 -2.62
C TYR A 88 -11.71 -15.37 -2.84
N PRO A 89 -12.13 -16.64 -2.97
CA PRO A 89 -13.53 -16.98 -3.29
C PRO A 89 -14.56 -16.42 -2.31
N LEU A 90 -14.20 -16.26 -1.03
CA LEU A 90 -15.06 -15.69 0.01
C LEU A 90 -15.30 -14.19 -0.15
N LEU A 91 -14.38 -13.45 -0.78
CA LEU A 91 -14.55 -12.03 -1.11
C LEU A 91 -15.31 -11.82 -2.43
N PHE A 92 -15.46 -12.87 -3.23
CA PHE A 92 -16.11 -12.85 -4.54
C PHE A 92 -17.24 -13.88 -4.60
N PRO A 93 -18.33 -13.70 -3.81
CA PRO A 93 -19.37 -14.72 -3.65
C PRO A 93 -20.15 -15.06 -4.93
N TYR A 94 -20.09 -14.18 -5.94
CA TYR A 94 -20.74 -14.37 -7.24
C TYR A 94 -19.80 -14.84 -8.34
N GLY A 95 -18.51 -15.06 -8.06
CA GLY A 95 -17.56 -15.41 -9.10
C GLY A 95 -17.21 -14.25 -10.04
N SER A 96 -17.36 -12.99 -9.60
CA SER A 96 -17.15 -11.84 -10.46
C SER A 96 -15.69 -11.64 -10.83
N ASP A 97 -15.46 -11.09 -12.02
CA ASP A 97 -14.12 -10.79 -12.52
C ASP A 97 -13.42 -9.70 -11.69
N GLY A 98 -12.15 -9.96 -11.40
CA GLY A 98 -11.20 -9.02 -10.80
C GLY A 98 -10.51 -8.14 -11.84
N TYR A 99 -9.43 -7.47 -11.42
CA TYR A 99 -8.69 -6.57 -12.31
C TYR A 99 -8.03 -7.31 -13.48
N HIS A 100 -8.20 -6.76 -14.70
CA HIS A 100 -7.44 -7.08 -15.89
C HIS A 100 -7.20 -5.83 -16.76
N PHE A 101 -6.22 -5.88 -17.66
CA PHE A 101 -5.78 -4.72 -18.45
C PHE A 101 -6.81 -4.13 -19.42
N LYS A 102 -7.89 -4.85 -19.73
CA LYS A 102 -8.87 -4.46 -20.76
C LYS A 102 -10.13 -3.78 -20.19
N ILE A 103 -10.12 -3.41 -18.91
CA ILE A 103 -11.25 -2.70 -18.29
C ILE A 103 -11.28 -1.26 -18.85
N PRO A 104 -12.34 -0.83 -19.56
CA PRO A 104 -12.42 0.51 -20.12
C PRO A 104 -12.76 1.56 -19.06
N ILE A 105 -12.30 2.80 -19.25
CA ILE A 105 -12.77 3.95 -18.46
C ILE A 105 -14.12 4.41 -19.02
N CYS A 106 -15.16 4.40 -18.19
CA CYS A 106 -16.47 5.01 -18.49
C CYS A 106 -16.48 6.47 -18.01
N GLN A 107 -16.80 7.42 -18.90
CA GLN A 107 -17.02 8.82 -18.52
C GLN A 107 -18.50 9.06 -18.25
N ALA A 108 -18.84 9.73 -17.14
CA ALA A 108 -20.21 9.88 -16.65
C ALA A 108 -21.07 10.88 -17.46
N SER A 109 -20.55 11.51 -18.51
CA SER A 109 -21.17 12.70 -19.12
C SER A 109 -21.25 12.70 -20.65
N SER A 110 -21.18 11.54 -21.31
CA SER A 110 -21.53 11.47 -22.74
C SER A 110 -22.02 10.07 -23.11
N ASP A 111 -23.22 10.01 -23.68
CA ASP A 111 -23.94 8.82 -24.14
C ASP A 111 -23.28 8.07 -25.32
N SER A 112 -21.98 8.30 -25.56
CA SER A 112 -21.22 7.58 -26.58
C SER A 112 -19.72 7.58 -26.31
N MET A 113 -19.13 6.43 -26.67
CA MET A 113 -17.71 6.09 -26.75
C MET A 113 -16.99 5.77 -25.44
N SER A 114 -16.83 4.46 -25.21
CA SER A 114 -15.69 3.91 -24.49
C SER A 114 -14.41 4.61 -24.97
N THR A 115 -13.70 5.26 -24.07
CA THR A 115 -12.38 5.79 -24.41
C THR A 115 -11.43 4.61 -24.71
N SER A 116 -10.42 4.81 -25.58
CA SER A 116 -9.32 3.84 -25.75
C SER A 116 -8.49 3.62 -24.46
N LYS A 117 -8.76 4.41 -23.42
CA LYS A 117 -8.06 4.35 -22.15
C LYS A 117 -8.66 3.27 -21.26
N THR A 118 -7.77 2.48 -20.67
CA THR A 118 -8.13 1.44 -19.72
C THR A 118 -7.88 1.90 -18.29
N VAL A 119 -8.58 1.28 -17.35
CA VAL A 119 -8.44 1.54 -15.91
C VAL A 119 -7.09 0.96 -15.44
N SER A 120 -6.29 1.77 -14.75
CA SER A 120 -5.07 1.28 -14.09
C SER A 120 -5.41 0.36 -12.90
N CYS A 121 -4.55 -0.61 -12.61
CA CYS A 121 -4.69 -1.52 -11.45
C CYS A 121 -4.97 -0.77 -10.14
N ARG A 122 -4.23 0.30 -9.89
CA ARG A 122 -4.46 1.19 -8.73
C ARG A 122 -5.83 1.84 -8.71
N ALA A 123 -6.30 2.33 -9.85
CA ALA A 123 -7.63 2.95 -9.94
C ALA A 123 -8.75 1.93 -9.69
N TYR A 124 -8.59 0.70 -10.22
CA TYR A 124 -9.56 -0.38 -9.99
C TYR A 124 -9.67 -0.74 -8.51
N TYR A 125 -8.54 -1.01 -7.82
CA TYR A 125 -8.60 -1.38 -6.40
C TYR A 125 -8.98 -0.20 -5.49
N ALA A 126 -8.58 1.03 -5.84
CA ALA A 126 -9.06 2.21 -5.14
C ALA A 126 -10.59 2.35 -5.27
N TYR A 127 -11.15 2.08 -6.44
CA TYR A 127 -12.59 2.03 -6.66
C TYR A 127 -13.25 0.91 -5.84
N MET A 128 -12.70 -0.31 -5.84
CA MET A 128 -13.23 -1.42 -5.06
C MET A 128 -13.22 -1.15 -3.55
N PHE A 129 -12.20 -0.48 -3.04
CA PHE A 129 -12.07 -0.16 -1.61
C PHE A 129 -12.85 1.10 -1.20
N MET A 130 -13.37 1.87 -2.14
CA MET A 130 -14.11 3.07 -1.82
C MET A 130 -15.45 2.73 -1.15
N VAL A 131 -15.72 3.36 -0.01
CA VAL A 131 -17.05 3.34 0.62
C VAL A 131 -17.88 4.43 -0.06
N ARG A 132 -19.06 4.07 -0.57
CA ARG A 132 -20.01 5.00 -1.20
C ARG A 132 -21.32 4.99 -0.43
N GLU A 133 -21.96 6.14 -0.38
CA GLU A 133 -23.28 6.27 0.23
C GLU A 133 -24.30 5.45 -0.56
N GLY A 134 -25.17 4.73 0.15
CA GLY A 134 -26.17 3.85 -0.46
C GLY A 134 -25.63 2.51 -1.01
N GLU A 135 -24.31 2.29 -1.04
CA GLU A 135 -23.72 1.02 -1.49
C GLU A 135 -23.15 0.20 -0.33
N PHE A 136 -23.47 -1.10 -0.32
CA PHE A 136 -22.88 -2.03 0.62
C PHE A 136 -21.51 -2.51 0.12
N ASN A 137 -20.43 -2.05 0.76
CA ASN A 137 -19.09 -2.55 0.49
C ASN A 137 -18.74 -3.71 1.44
N HIS A 138 -18.89 -4.95 0.95
CA HIS A 138 -18.66 -6.16 1.72
C HIS A 138 -17.20 -6.38 2.09
N LEU A 139 -16.24 -5.87 1.31
CA LEU A 139 -14.81 -6.05 1.58
C LEU A 139 -14.45 -5.52 2.97
N HIS A 140 -14.95 -4.35 3.33
CA HIS A 140 -14.71 -3.76 4.65
C HIS A 140 -15.31 -4.58 5.81
N ARG A 141 -16.22 -5.53 5.55
CA ARG A 141 -16.79 -6.41 6.60
C ARG A 141 -15.92 -7.65 6.87
N CYS A 142 -14.94 -7.94 6.02
CA CYS A 142 -14.17 -9.19 6.06
C CYS A 142 -12.89 -9.13 6.92
N ARG A 143 -12.64 -8.03 7.66
CA ARG A 143 -11.52 -7.86 8.62
C ARG A 143 -10.18 -8.37 8.08
N GLN A 144 -9.53 -9.35 8.73
CA GLN A 144 -8.22 -9.87 8.36
C GLN A 144 -8.18 -10.41 6.92
N LEU A 145 -9.27 -11.01 6.43
CA LEU A 145 -9.33 -11.49 5.04
C LEU A 145 -9.21 -10.33 4.04
N PHE A 146 -9.86 -9.20 4.34
CA PHE A 146 -9.71 -7.98 3.54
C PHE A 146 -8.29 -7.42 3.61
N LEU A 147 -7.66 -7.40 4.79
CA LEU A 147 -6.27 -6.95 4.91
C LEU A 147 -5.31 -7.80 4.07
N LYS A 148 -5.51 -9.12 4.05
CA LYS A 148 -4.72 -10.04 3.21
C LYS A 148 -4.91 -9.73 1.74
N PHE A 149 -6.16 -9.53 1.32
CA PHE A 149 -6.49 -9.13 -0.03
C PHE A 149 -5.84 -7.78 -0.40
N ALA A 150 -5.97 -6.76 0.43
CA ALA A 150 -5.40 -5.44 0.17
C ALA A 150 -3.87 -5.47 0.01
N VAL A 151 -3.16 -6.24 0.85
CA VAL A 151 -1.70 -6.41 0.75
C VAL A 151 -1.31 -7.15 -0.53
N ASP A 152 -2.03 -8.21 -0.90
CA ASP A 152 -1.77 -8.95 -2.14
C ASP A 152 -2.03 -8.09 -3.39
N MET A 153 -3.13 -7.32 -3.38
CA MET A 153 -3.43 -6.37 -4.46
C MET A 153 -2.41 -5.24 -4.51
N ALA A 154 -1.85 -4.80 -3.38
CA ALA A 154 -0.74 -3.85 -3.35
C ALA A 154 0.52 -4.42 -3.99
N ALA A 155 0.85 -5.67 -3.69
CA ALA A 155 1.93 -6.36 -4.38
C ALA A 155 1.62 -6.52 -5.89
N LYS A 156 0.36 -6.74 -6.30
CA LYS A 156 -0.08 -6.80 -7.72
C LYS A 156 0.17 -5.48 -8.44
N MET A 157 -0.17 -4.37 -7.79
CA MET A 157 0.14 -3.03 -8.29
C MET A 157 1.64 -2.79 -8.45
N GLU A 158 2.47 -3.22 -7.49
CA GLU A 158 3.92 -3.06 -7.56
C GLU A 158 4.55 -3.93 -8.65
N SER A 159 4.13 -5.19 -8.81
CA SER A 159 4.58 -6.07 -9.89
C SER A 159 4.26 -5.49 -11.27
N GLU A 160 3.06 -4.93 -11.46
CA GLU A 160 2.69 -4.26 -12.71
C GLU A 160 3.54 -3.01 -12.96
N ARG A 161 3.77 -2.18 -11.93
CA ARG A 161 4.59 -0.97 -12.03
C ARG A 161 6.04 -1.30 -12.38
N LEU A 162 6.63 -2.29 -11.74
CA LEU A 162 7.98 -2.77 -12.03
C LEU A 162 8.06 -3.40 -13.42
N GLY A 163 7.05 -4.19 -13.81
CA GLY A 163 6.92 -4.73 -15.16
C GLY A 163 6.88 -3.63 -16.22
N PHE A 164 6.11 -2.57 -16.00
CA PHE A 164 6.08 -1.40 -16.87
C PHE A 164 7.45 -0.72 -16.98
N ILE A 165 8.13 -0.48 -15.85
CA ILE A 165 9.46 0.13 -15.83
C ILE A 165 10.46 -0.72 -16.60
N LYS A 166 10.45 -2.05 -16.39
CA LYS A 166 11.31 -3.01 -17.07
C LYS A 166 11.09 -3.03 -18.58
N LEU A 167 9.84 -3.01 -19.02
CA LEU A 167 9.48 -3.09 -20.45
C LEU A 167 9.63 -1.76 -21.21
N ASN A 168 9.66 -0.62 -20.50
CA ASN A 168 9.70 0.71 -21.10
C ASN A 168 11.01 1.46 -20.83
N GLN A 169 12.10 0.75 -20.51
CA GLN A 169 13.42 1.35 -20.20
C GLN A 169 13.94 2.33 -21.26
N SER A 170 13.65 2.11 -22.55
CA SER A 170 14.06 3.02 -23.64
C SER A 170 13.24 4.31 -23.72
N LYS A 171 11.98 4.28 -23.26
CA LYS A 171 11.10 5.46 -23.23
C LYS A 171 11.32 6.28 -21.95
N LEU A 172 11.58 5.59 -20.85
CA LEU A 172 12.03 6.21 -19.62
C LEU A 172 13.45 6.74 -19.91
N ARG A 173 13.71 8.03 -19.67
CA ARG A 173 15.02 8.66 -19.89
C ARG A 173 16.10 8.14 -18.92
N THR A 174 16.28 6.82 -18.87
CA THR A 174 17.30 6.10 -18.10
C THR A 174 18.64 6.08 -18.84
N ASP A 175 18.64 6.40 -20.15
CA ASP A 175 19.80 6.42 -21.02
C ASP A 175 20.86 7.48 -20.68
N SER A 176 20.54 8.49 -19.88
CA SER A 176 21.54 9.44 -19.35
C SER A 176 22.44 8.85 -18.25
N SER A 177 22.22 7.60 -17.84
CA SER A 177 23.05 6.91 -16.84
C SER A 177 24.28 6.21 -17.46
N ILE A 178 24.95 6.86 -18.41
CA ILE A 178 26.20 6.37 -19.04
C ILE A 178 27.24 6.05 -17.96
N HIS A 179 27.46 6.97 -17.00
CA HIS A 179 28.41 6.77 -15.90
C HIS A 179 28.09 5.59 -14.97
N LEU A 180 26.81 5.21 -14.82
CA LEU A 180 26.42 4.06 -13.99
C LEU A 180 26.59 2.74 -14.75
N ARG A 181 26.35 2.74 -16.07
CA ARG A 181 26.63 1.61 -16.95
C ARG A 181 28.14 1.33 -17.01
N ASP A 182 28.96 2.37 -16.96
CA ASP A 182 30.43 2.24 -16.96
C ASP A 182 30.97 1.69 -15.64
N GLY A 183 30.42 2.11 -14.49
CA GLY A 183 30.76 1.53 -13.19
C GLY A 183 30.39 0.03 -13.07
N LEU A 184 29.23 -0.37 -13.60
CA LEU A 184 28.80 -1.78 -13.58
C LEU A 184 29.60 -2.68 -14.54
N ARG A 185 30.17 -2.10 -15.61
CA ARG A 185 31.05 -2.82 -16.55
C ARG A 185 32.42 -3.15 -15.95
N SER A 186 32.82 -2.48 -14.87
CA SER A 186 34.13 -2.65 -14.24
C SER A 186 34.19 -3.81 -13.23
N ASP A 187 33.06 -4.33 -12.75
CA ASP A 187 33.03 -5.06 -11.46
C ASP A 187 32.27 -6.41 -11.44
N GLY A 188 32.04 -7.09 -12.58
CA GLY A 188 31.27 -8.35 -12.55
C GLY A 188 31.41 -9.32 -13.72
N ASP A 189 31.48 -10.61 -13.40
CA ASP A 189 31.56 -11.77 -14.31
C ASP A 189 30.43 -11.75 -15.36
N ARG A 190 30.81 -11.81 -16.63
CA ARG A 190 29.96 -11.50 -17.79
C ARG A 190 28.90 -12.55 -18.09
N ARG A 191 28.89 -13.67 -17.36
CA ARG A 191 28.11 -14.87 -17.68
C ARG A 191 26.69 -14.90 -17.11
N ASN A 192 26.39 -14.06 -16.11
CA ASN A 192 25.08 -14.05 -15.42
C ASN A 192 24.36 -12.69 -15.43
N LEU A 193 24.83 -11.72 -16.22
CA LEU A 193 24.20 -10.39 -16.24
C LEU A 193 22.95 -10.41 -17.12
N GLY A 194 21.77 -10.49 -16.49
CA GLY A 194 20.52 -10.07 -17.12
C GLY A 194 20.60 -8.61 -17.59
N LYS A 195 19.67 -8.17 -18.46
CA LYS A 195 19.61 -6.76 -18.87
C LYS A 195 19.35 -5.87 -17.64
N PRO A 196 20.26 -4.94 -17.27
CA PRO A 196 20.07 -4.10 -16.10
C PRO A 196 18.85 -3.20 -16.28
N CYS A 197 17.95 -3.22 -15.29
CA CYS A 197 16.77 -2.37 -15.24
C CYS A 197 17.02 -1.23 -14.25
N ILE A 198 16.97 0.01 -14.72
CA ILE A 198 17.18 1.19 -13.89
C ILE A 198 15.82 1.68 -13.38
N LEU A 199 15.67 1.71 -12.06
CA LEU A 199 14.52 2.34 -11.41
C LEU A 199 14.66 3.87 -11.46
N PRO A 200 13.66 4.60 -11.96
CA PRO A 200 13.68 6.07 -11.95
C PRO A 200 13.55 6.62 -10.53
N SER A 201 13.95 7.87 -10.30
CA SER A 201 13.79 8.53 -9.00
C SER A 201 12.33 8.78 -8.62
N SER A 202 11.41 8.73 -9.60
CA SER A 202 9.96 8.73 -9.38
C SER A 202 9.41 7.41 -8.80
N TYR A 203 10.22 6.35 -8.72
CA TYR A 203 9.85 5.11 -8.05
C TYR A 203 10.05 5.24 -6.53
N THR A 204 8.97 5.59 -5.82
CA THR A 204 8.93 5.73 -4.36
C THR A 204 9.52 4.52 -3.64
N GLY A 205 10.41 4.76 -2.69
CA GLY A 205 11.10 3.73 -1.91
C GLY A 205 12.32 3.11 -2.61
N GLY A 206 12.55 3.41 -3.89
CA GLY A 206 13.75 2.98 -4.60
C GLY A 206 15.01 3.74 -4.18
N PRO A 207 16.23 3.21 -4.43
CA PRO A 207 17.48 3.86 -4.05
C PRO A 207 17.63 5.30 -4.59
N ARG A 208 17.26 5.52 -5.85
CA ARG A 208 17.32 6.87 -6.46
C ARG A 208 16.31 7.83 -5.87
N TYR A 209 15.11 7.36 -5.55
CA TYR A 209 14.12 8.17 -4.84
C TYR A 209 14.66 8.62 -3.48
N MET A 210 15.24 7.69 -2.71
CA MET A 210 15.82 8.00 -1.40
C MET A 210 17.00 8.99 -1.51
N HIS A 211 17.84 8.82 -2.53
CA HIS A 211 18.96 9.72 -2.79
C HIS A 211 18.48 11.13 -3.14
N GLU A 212 17.51 11.26 -4.05
CA GLU A 212 16.91 12.55 -4.43
C GLU A 212 16.29 13.24 -3.21
N ARG A 213 15.50 12.52 -2.39
CA ARG A 213 14.91 13.09 -1.16
C ARG A 213 15.95 13.56 -0.16
N THR A 214 17.06 12.84 -0.04
CA THR A 214 18.18 13.24 0.83
C THR A 214 18.86 14.50 0.29
N GLN A 215 19.09 14.57 -1.03
CA GLN A 215 19.68 15.75 -1.67
C GLN A 215 18.77 16.99 -1.55
N ASP A 216 17.46 16.82 -1.71
CA ASP A 216 16.47 17.88 -1.47
C ASP A 216 16.58 18.40 -0.03
N ALA A 217 16.58 17.50 0.96
CA ALA A 217 16.70 17.88 2.36
C ALA A 217 17.99 18.65 2.65
N MET A 218 19.13 18.18 2.13
CA MET A 218 20.42 18.87 2.28
C MET A 218 20.44 20.22 1.57
N THR A 219 19.72 20.36 0.45
CA THR A 219 19.57 21.62 -0.26
C THR A 219 18.83 22.65 0.60
N TYR A 220 17.77 22.25 1.28
CA TYR A 220 17.06 23.13 2.23
C TYR A 220 17.97 23.57 3.37
N VAL A 221 18.72 22.65 3.98
CA VAL A 221 19.67 22.98 5.06
C VAL A 221 20.76 23.94 4.57
N ARG A 222 21.29 23.73 3.36
CA ARG A 222 22.30 24.61 2.77
C ARG A 222 21.79 26.04 2.53
N HIS A 223 20.54 26.20 2.08
CA HIS A 223 19.98 27.51 1.73
C HIS A 223 19.30 28.22 2.91
N CYS A 224 18.75 27.46 3.86
CA CYS A 224 17.95 27.99 4.97
C CYS A 224 18.61 27.83 6.33
N GLY A 225 19.78 27.17 6.40
CA GLY A 225 20.47 26.83 7.64
C GLY A 225 19.81 25.67 8.36
N ARG A 226 20.08 25.53 9.66
CA ARG A 226 19.40 24.54 10.50
C ARG A 226 17.89 24.85 10.65
N PRO A 227 17.03 23.83 10.70
CA PRO A 227 15.61 23.99 11.01
C PRO A 227 15.43 24.55 12.42
N ASP A 228 14.35 25.30 12.60
CA ASP A 228 14.01 25.96 13.87
C ASP A 228 13.15 25.06 14.76
N LEU A 229 12.21 24.32 14.14
CA LEU A 229 11.34 23.38 14.84
C LEU A 229 11.39 22.01 14.19
N PHE A 230 11.40 20.98 15.03
CA PHE A 230 11.17 19.59 14.67
C PHE A 230 9.88 19.12 15.34
N ILE A 231 8.82 18.95 14.56
CA ILE A 231 7.49 18.61 15.06
C ILE A 231 7.20 17.16 14.69
N THR A 232 6.89 16.35 15.69
CA THR A 232 6.39 14.99 15.46
C THR A 232 4.88 14.99 15.62
N PHE A 233 4.16 14.56 14.59
CA PHE A 233 2.71 14.42 14.59
C PHE A 233 2.34 12.93 14.54
N THR A 234 1.75 12.41 15.61
CA THR A 234 1.44 10.98 15.73
C THR A 234 -0.06 10.75 15.62
N CYS A 235 -0.45 9.74 14.85
CA CYS A 235 -1.85 9.34 14.75
C CYS A 235 -2.38 8.80 16.09
N ASN A 236 -3.59 9.24 16.47
CA ASN A 236 -4.32 8.71 17.60
C ASN A 236 -5.53 7.89 17.09
N PRO A 237 -5.62 6.58 17.39
CA PRO A 237 -6.71 5.75 16.89
C PRO A 237 -8.06 6.08 17.54
N LYS A 238 -8.05 6.85 18.65
CA LYS A 238 -9.25 7.29 19.37
C LYS A 238 -9.86 8.58 18.82
N TRP A 239 -9.31 9.19 17.76
CA TRP A 239 -9.93 10.37 17.17
C TRP A 239 -11.39 10.08 16.79
N VAL A 240 -12.28 11.04 17.09
CA VAL A 240 -13.72 10.92 16.83
C VAL A 240 -14.03 10.58 15.37
N ASP A 241 -13.25 11.11 14.43
CA ASP A 241 -13.40 10.83 13.01
C ASP A 241 -13.11 9.37 12.65
N ILE A 242 -12.29 8.66 13.45
CA ILE A 242 -12.05 7.23 13.26
C ILE A 242 -13.18 6.45 13.93
N THR A 243 -13.44 6.71 15.21
CA THR A 243 -14.40 5.92 16.00
C THR A 243 -15.83 6.03 15.44
N ARG A 244 -16.21 7.20 14.91
CA ARG A 244 -17.51 7.42 14.26
C ARG A 244 -17.68 6.62 12.96
N GLU A 245 -16.60 6.44 12.19
CA GLU A 245 -16.64 5.80 10.86
C GLU A 245 -16.36 4.29 10.90
N LEU A 246 -16.07 3.74 12.09
CA LEU A 246 -15.97 2.30 12.30
C LEU A 246 -17.36 1.66 12.31
N PHE A 247 -17.52 0.57 11.58
CA PHE A 247 -18.76 -0.20 11.61
C PHE A 247 -18.90 -0.98 12.94
N PRO A 248 -20.12 -1.37 13.36
CA PRO A 248 -20.32 -2.13 14.59
C PRO A 248 -19.40 -3.35 14.69
N GLY A 249 -18.69 -3.47 15.81
CA GLY A 249 -17.72 -4.55 16.05
C GLY A 249 -16.42 -4.47 15.25
N GLN A 250 -16.13 -3.35 14.58
CA GLN A 250 -14.80 -3.09 14.01
C GLN A 250 -13.86 -2.44 15.01
N GLN A 251 -12.57 -2.66 14.81
CA GLN A 251 -11.49 -1.98 15.49
C GLN A 251 -10.70 -1.19 14.45
N TYR A 252 -9.93 -0.19 14.88
CA TYR A 252 -9.10 0.61 13.99
C TYR A 252 -8.11 -0.23 13.17
N SER A 253 -7.61 -1.33 13.75
CA SER A 253 -6.71 -2.29 13.10
C SER A 253 -7.36 -2.99 11.89
N HIS A 254 -8.69 -3.09 11.84
CA HIS A 254 -9.41 -3.67 10.71
C HIS A 254 -9.62 -2.67 9.55
N ARG A 255 -9.33 -1.37 9.76
CA ARG A 255 -9.58 -0.28 8.82
C ARG A 255 -8.35 0.63 8.63
N PRO A 256 -7.21 0.09 8.15
CA PRO A 256 -6.00 0.89 7.91
C PRO A 256 -6.21 1.95 6.83
N ASP A 257 -7.16 1.73 5.91
CA ASP A 257 -7.60 2.73 4.92
C ASP A 257 -8.18 3.98 5.61
N LEU A 258 -9.04 3.78 6.62
CA LEU A 258 -9.65 4.86 7.40
C LEU A 258 -8.57 5.60 8.20
N ILE A 259 -7.67 4.87 8.85
CA ILE A 259 -6.54 5.45 9.58
C ILE A 259 -5.68 6.33 8.69
N ALA A 260 -5.26 5.83 7.53
CA ALA A 260 -4.45 6.60 6.59
C ALA A 260 -5.18 7.86 6.10
N ARG A 261 -6.49 7.76 5.82
CA ARG A 261 -7.32 8.90 5.38
C ARG A 261 -7.48 9.96 6.46
N VAL A 262 -7.89 9.58 7.66
CA VAL A 262 -8.07 10.52 8.78
C VAL A 262 -6.73 11.15 9.15
N PHE A 263 -5.65 10.36 9.25
CA PHE A 263 -4.32 10.89 9.51
C PHE A 263 -3.90 11.93 8.47
N ARG A 264 -4.10 11.65 7.18
CA ARG A 264 -3.80 12.62 6.12
C ARG A 264 -4.62 13.90 6.28
N LEU A 265 -5.91 13.80 6.57
CA LEU A 265 -6.76 14.98 6.76
C LEU A 265 -6.31 15.80 7.97
N GLN A 266 -5.98 15.16 9.08
CA GLN A 266 -5.50 15.83 10.29
C GLN A 266 -4.12 16.46 10.08
N LEU A 267 -3.22 15.78 9.36
CA LEU A 267 -1.92 16.34 8.99
C LEU A 267 -2.07 17.55 8.07
N LEU A 268 -2.97 17.52 7.08
CA LEU A 268 -3.24 18.67 6.21
C LEU A 268 -3.81 19.85 7.01
N LYS A 269 -4.72 19.60 7.95
CA LYS A 269 -5.24 20.64 8.86
C LYS A 269 -4.12 21.25 9.71
N LEU A 270 -3.22 20.43 10.25
CA LEU A 270 -2.05 20.90 11.01
C LEU A 270 -1.13 21.76 10.13
N MET A 271 -0.81 21.30 8.92
CA MET A 271 0.04 22.05 7.99
C MET A 271 -0.61 23.38 7.58
N ASP A 272 -1.93 23.40 7.35
CA ASP A 272 -2.66 24.64 7.07
C ASP A 272 -2.63 25.59 8.27
N LEU A 273 -2.78 25.09 9.49
CA LEU A 273 -2.66 25.88 10.71
C LEU A 273 -1.26 26.48 10.86
N ILE A 274 -0.21 25.70 10.62
CA ILE A 274 1.19 26.15 10.70
C ILE A 274 1.49 27.18 9.60
N LEU A 275 1.16 26.89 8.35
CA LEU A 275 1.62 27.67 7.20
C LEU A 275 0.72 28.87 6.88
N LYS A 276 -0.61 28.68 6.96
CA LYS A 276 -1.60 29.74 6.68
C LYS A 276 -2.00 30.47 7.94
N GLY A 277 -2.23 29.73 9.02
CA GLY A 277 -2.56 30.30 10.33
C GLY A 277 -1.37 30.94 11.04
N GLN A 278 -0.14 30.64 10.62
CA GLN A 278 1.10 31.21 11.16
C GLN A 278 1.21 31.10 12.69
N VAL A 279 0.75 29.98 13.25
CA VAL A 279 0.73 29.74 14.71
C VAL A 279 2.12 29.83 15.34
N PHE A 280 3.17 29.55 14.57
CA PHE A 280 4.57 29.68 15.01
C PHE A 280 5.32 30.83 14.31
N GLU A 281 4.60 31.80 13.77
CA GLU A 281 5.07 32.79 12.77
C GLU A 281 5.17 32.26 11.33
N ARG A 282 5.56 33.17 10.41
CA ARG A 282 5.69 32.90 8.99
C ARG A 282 6.84 31.93 8.72
N ALA A 283 6.50 30.77 8.18
CA ALA A 283 7.46 29.79 7.68
C ALA A 283 8.19 30.31 6.41
N LYS A 284 9.52 30.29 6.44
CA LYS A 284 10.37 30.51 5.26
C LYS A 284 10.30 29.32 4.31
N CYS A 285 10.44 28.13 4.87
CA CYS A 285 10.29 26.86 4.14
C CYS A 285 9.96 25.74 5.14
N HIS A 286 9.48 24.61 4.61
CA HIS A 286 9.13 23.44 5.41
C HIS A 286 9.38 22.17 4.60
N MET A 287 9.58 21.05 5.31
CA MET A 287 9.52 19.71 4.73
C MET A 287 8.91 18.77 5.75
N TYR A 288 8.31 17.68 5.31
CA TYR A 288 7.91 16.61 6.21
C TYR A 288 8.00 15.24 5.54
N THR A 289 8.22 14.22 6.36
CA THR A 289 8.10 12.82 5.96
C THR A 289 6.95 12.19 6.74
N VAL A 290 6.23 11.27 6.10
CA VAL A 290 5.26 10.40 6.78
C VAL A 290 5.84 9.02 6.81
N GLU A 291 5.86 8.43 7.99
CA GLU A 291 6.42 7.12 8.23
C GLU A 291 5.38 6.24 8.92
N TRP A 292 5.46 4.96 8.63
CA TRP A 292 4.73 3.92 9.35
C TRP A 292 5.76 3.16 10.16
N GLN A 293 5.81 3.41 11.47
CA GLN A 293 6.69 2.62 12.34
C GLN A 293 6.26 1.16 12.26
N LYS A 294 7.21 0.23 12.38
CA LYS A 294 6.89 -1.19 12.41
C LYS A 294 5.97 -1.45 13.61
N ARG A 295 4.70 -1.78 13.35
CA ARG A 295 3.61 -1.97 14.32
C ARG A 295 3.04 -0.69 14.95
N GLY A 296 3.36 0.47 14.38
CA GLY A 296 2.88 1.77 14.84
C GLY A 296 1.91 2.40 13.85
N LEU A 297 1.00 3.23 14.39
CA LEU A 297 0.16 4.09 13.57
C LEU A 297 1.03 5.13 12.83
N PRO A 298 0.54 5.70 11.72
CA PRO A 298 1.32 6.67 10.96
C PRO A 298 1.72 7.86 11.84
N HIS A 299 2.94 8.33 11.63
CA HIS A 299 3.43 9.58 12.20
C HIS A 299 4.13 10.40 11.13
N ALA A 300 4.20 11.71 11.34
CA ALA A 300 4.91 12.62 10.48
C ALA A 300 6.03 13.31 11.26
N HIS A 301 7.19 13.44 10.64
CA HIS A 301 8.27 14.29 11.10
C HIS A 301 8.30 15.53 10.22
N ILE A 302 8.05 16.69 10.83
CA ILE A 302 7.93 17.97 10.15
C ILE A 302 9.10 18.85 10.59
N LEU A 303 9.84 19.37 9.62
CA LEU A 303 10.90 20.35 9.80
C LEU A 303 10.40 21.70 9.32
N LEU A 304 10.56 22.72 10.17
CA LEU A 304 10.12 24.08 9.90
C LEU A 304 11.29 25.06 10.02
N TRP A 305 11.42 25.94 9.03
CA TRP A 305 12.31 27.11 9.08
C TRP A 305 11.44 28.35 9.16
N LEU A 306 11.63 29.16 10.18
CA LEU A 306 10.88 30.39 10.40
C LEU A 306 11.65 31.57 9.82
N ASN A 307 10.92 32.64 9.45
CA ASN A 307 11.55 33.88 9.01
C ASN A 307 12.36 34.52 10.15
N ASN A 308 11.77 34.56 11.36
CA ASN A 308 12.47 34.98 12.57
C ASN A 308 12.89 33.72 13.34
N LYS A 309 14.17 33.67 13.70
CA LYS A 309 14.72 32.54 14.45
C LYS A 309 14.15 32.50 15.87
N VAL A 310 13.85 31.30 16.35
CA VAL A 310 13.48 31.09 17.76
C VAL A 310 14.73 31.30 18.61
N ASP A 311 14.67 32.26 19.52
CA ASP A 311 15.72 32.53 20.49
C ASP A 311 15.41 31.79 21.81
N ALA A 312 16.43 31.50 22.61
CA ALA A 312 16.31 30.80 23.88
C ALA A 312 15.29 31.44 24.82
N ASN A 313 15.21 32.78 24.81
CA ASN A 313 14.30 33.56 25.64
C ASN A 313 12.82 33.42 25.25
N LYS A 314 12.52 32.90 24.05
CA LYS A 314 11.14 32.74 23.54
C LYS A 314 10.69 31.29 23.52
N ILE A 315 11.52 30.33 23.93
CA ILE A 315 11.23 28.90 23.81
C ILE A 315 9.91 28.53 24.51
N ASP A 316 9.64 29.12 25.67
CA ASP A 316 8.45 28.83 26.47
C ASP A 316 7.15 29.30 25.79
N ASP A 317 7.22 30.25 24.86
CA ASP A 317 6.06 30.67 24.04
C ASP A 317 5.66 29.60 23.00
N PHE A 318 6.63 28.77 22.59
CA PHE A 318 6.44 27.76 21.54
C PHE A 318 6.25 26.35 22.11
N ILE A 319 6.82 26.06 23.28
CA ILE A 319 6.88 24.72 23.85
C ILE A 319 6.19 24.73 25.22
N PHE A 320 5.00 24.15 25.25
CA PHE A 320 4.29 23.87 26.49
C PHE A 320 3.67 22.48 26.44
N ALA A 321 3.49 21.88 27.62
CA ALA A 321 2.82 20.60 27.78
C ALA A 321 1.58 20.81 28.65
N GLU A 322 0.41 20.52 28.07
CA GLU A 322 -0.85 20.52 28.80
C GLU A 322 -1.27 19.08 29.07
N ILE A 323 -1.71 18.81 30.30
CA ILE A 323 -2.43 17.57 30.60
C ILE A 323 -3.86 17.80 30.09
N PRO A 324 -4.34 17.03 29.10
CA PRO A 324 -5.68 17.21 28.58
C PRO A 324 -6.72 16.94 29.68
N ASP A 325 -7.77 17.76 29.71
CA ASP A 325 -8.92 17.55 30.58
C ASP A 325 -9.60 16.21 30.24
N PRO A 326 -9.81 15.30 31.22
CA PRO A 326 -10.50 14.03 31.01
C PRO A 326 -11.87 14.15 30.31
N ALA A 327 -12.56 15.28 30.48
CA ALA A 327 -13.86 15.53 29.86
C ALA A 327 -13.76 15.95 28.37
N LEU A 328 -12.61 16.48 27.92
CA LEU A 328 -12.36 16.94 26.55
C LEU A 328 -11.62 15.90 25.68
N GLU A 329 -11.20 14.76 26.26
CA GLU A 329 -10.43 13.70 25.60
C GLU A 329 -11.08 13.13 24.32
N LEU A 330 -12.39 13.30 24.13
CA LEU A 330 -13.09 12.83 22.93
C LEU A 330 -12.78 13.65 21.65
N CYS A 331 -12.22 14.86 21.76
CA CYS A 331 -12.12 15.76 20.60
C CYS A 331 -10.72 16.32 20.26
N SER A 332 -9.74 16.32 21.17
CA SER A 332 -8.44 16.94 20.86
C SER A 332 -7.38 16.58 21.90
N THR A 333 -6.40 15.74 21.54
CA THR A 333 -5.18 15.62 22.33
C THR A 333 -4.06 16.40 21.66
N LYS A 334 -3.97 17.70 22.00
CA LYS A 334 -2.73 18.46 21.90
C LYS A 334 -1.76 17.83 22.90
N SER A 335 -0.76 17.12 22.40
CA SER A 335 0.34 16.64 23.22
C SER A 335 1.61 16.79 22.40
N LEU A 336 2.26 17.95 22.54
CA LEU A 336 3.63 18.17 22.09
C LEU A 336 4.55 17.51 23.13
N LYS A 337 4.91 16.24 22.92
CA LYS A 337 5.97 15.60 23.71
C LYS A 337 7.30 15.81 22.99
N LYS A 338 8.28 16.34 23.74
CA LYS A 338 9.68 16.48 23.32
C LYS A 338 10.32 15.09 23.22
N ILE A 339 11.09 14.85 22.16
CA ILE A 339 12.18 13.86 22.13
C ILE A 339 13.47 14.65 22.27
#